data_AF-A0A7K1B216-F1
#
_entry.id   AF-A0A7K1B216-F1
#
_cell.length_a   1.000
_cell.length_b   1.000
_cell.length_c   1.000
_cell.angle_alpha   90.00
_cell.angle_beta   90.00
_cell.angle_gamma   90.00
#
_symmetry.space_group_name_H-M   'P 1'
#
loop_
_entity.id
_entity.type
_entity.pdbx_description
1 polymer ?
#
loop_
_entity_poly.entity_id
_entity_poly.type
_entity_poly.pdbx_seq_one_letter_code
_entity_poly.pdbx_strand_id
1 'polypeptide(L)'
;MDTTSTDTTSTRRAIARRAIARRIATAVGLAAAFAIGVTVPSGAAPSTDGTSTAAITERGDTLLAARGVQKRSGDLEGTERLERTEAPAQTEGIAGGFVFVAITPYRTLDSRNYVDGFMFGGDEVVFSVLVDEFNVPRIPSTAVAVTYNLTVDGTVGAGFCAAFPGPALWPGNSSINWTGSRQTIANGGVAGIGRLDEDGQISIYCGPTSRSIGTDFILDITGYYF
;
A
#
# COMPACT_ATOMS: atom_id res chain seq x y z
N MET A 1 -10.52 12.20 57.93
CA MET A 1 -10.24 10.95 57.20
C MET A 1 -10.40 11.27 55.73
N ASP A 2 -9.27 11.48 55.08
CA ASP A 2 -9.14 11.81 53.66
C ASP A 2 -8.87 10.51 52.90
N THR A 3 -9.68 10.23 51.88
CA THR A 3 -9.43 9.15 50.92
C THR A 3 -9.82 9.62 49.52
N THR A 4 -9.10 10.61 49.00
CA THR A 4 -9.05 10.88 47.56
C THR A 4 -8.10 9.89 46.88
N SER A 5 -8.55 8.65 46.70
CA SER A 5 -7.90 7.69 45.81
C SER A 5 -8.25 8.07 44.37
N THR A 6 -7.53 9.05 43.82
CA THR A 6 -7.63 9.41 42.40
C THR A 6 -7.11 8.24 41.58
N ASP A 7 -8.03 7.54 40.90
CA ASP A 7 -7.78 6.36 40.08
C ASP A 7 -6.85 6.70 38.90
N THR A 8 -5.55 6.51 39.13
CA THR A 8 -4.47 6.68 38.16
C THR A 8 -4.59 5.73 36.95
N THR A 9 -5.41 4.67 37.04
CA THR A 9 -5.65 3.70 35.97
C THR A 9 -6.58 4.28 34.90
N SER A 10 -7.56 5.09 35.32
CA SER A 10 -8.55 5.73 34.44
C SER A 10 -7.91 6.79 33.53
N THR A 11 -6.99 7.59 34.08
CA THR A 11 -6.26 8.62 33.33
C THR A 11 -5.26 8.02 32.33
N ARG A 12 -4.62 6.90 32.68
CA ARG A 12 -3.74 6.16 31.75
C ARG A 12 -4.50 5.57 30.57
N ARG A 13 -5.72 5.07 30.79
CA ARG A 13 -6.63 4.60 29.72
C ARG A 13 -7.14 5.74 28.83
N ALA A 14 -7.26 6.96 29.34
CA ALA A 14 -7.71 8.11 28.55
C ALA A 14 -6.61 8.68 27.63
N ILE A 15 -5.34 8.55 28.01
CA ILE A 15 -4.19 8.96 27.19
C ILE A 15 -3.94 7.97 26.05
N ALA A 16 -4.25 6.67 26.24
CA ALA A 16 -4.23 5.66 25.18
C ALA A 16 -5.32 5.84 24.09
N ARG A 17 -6.24 6.79 24.24
CA ARG A 17 -7.38 7.02 23.31
C ARG A 17 -7.07 7.93 22.13
N ARG A 18 -5.87 8.51 22.02
CA ARG A 18 -5.47 9.36 20.88
C ARG A 18 -4.34 8.69 20.12
N ALA A 19 -4.65 8.03 18.99
CA ALA A 19 -3.80 7.93 17.79
C ALA A 19 -4.28 6.85 16.78
N ILE A 20 -5.59 6.70 16.54
CA ILE A 20 -6.08 5.95 15.38
C ILE A 20 -6.85 6.91 14.49
N ALA A 21 -6.16 7.43 13.46
CA ALA A 21 -6.81 8.15 12.38
C ALA A 21 -7.32 7.13 11.37
N ARG A 22 -8.59 6.76 11.45
CA ARG A 22 -9.27 5.97 10.40
C ARG A 22 -9.57 6.88 9.22
N ARG A 23 -8.99 6.60 8.05
CA ARG A 23 -9.43 7.21 6.78
C ARG A 23 -10.42 6.26 6.11
N ILE A 24 -11.60 6.78 5.75
CA ILE A 24 -12.61 6.03 4.98
C ILE A 24 -12.35 6.30 3.50
N ALA A 25 -11.88 5.30 2.75
CA ALA A 25 -11.72 5.41 1.31
C ALA A 25 -13.06 5.17 0.59
N THR A 26 -13.73 6.24 0.14
CA THR A 26 -14.87 6.14 -0.79
C THR A 26 -14.34 6.12 -2.22
N ALA A 27 -14.28 4.95 -2.85
CA ALA A 27 -13.85 4.82 -4.23
C ALA A 27 -14.98 5.26 -5.20
N VAL A 28 -14.84 6.43 -5.82
CA VAL A 28 -15.46 6.72 -7.13
C VAL A 28 -14.35 6.56 -8.17
N GLY A 29 -14.56 5.64 -9.11
CA GLY A 29 -13.55 5.16 -10.02
C GLY A 29 -13.04 6.22 -11.00
N LEU A 30 -11.71 6.34 -11.06
CA LEU A 30 -10.99 6.54 -12.30
C LEU A 30 -9.66 5.78 -12.19
N ALA A 31 -9.71 4.47 -12.47
CA ALA A 31 -8.50 3.66 -12.58
C ALA A 31 -7.86 3.96 -13.94
N ALA A 32 -6.81 4.77 -13.96
CA ALA A 32 -5.83 4.71 -15.03
C ALA A 32 -4.99 3.44 -14.82
N ALA A 33 -5.51 2.31 -15.28
CA ALA A 33 -4.78 1.05 -15.28
C ALA A 33 -3.69 1.11 -16.35
N PHE A 34 -2.47 1.45 -15.97
CA PHE A 34 -1.28 1.10 -16.75
C PHE A 34 -0.99 -0.39 -16.52
N ALA A 35 -1.75 -1.25 -17.18
CA ALA A 35 -1.42 -2.66 -17.30
C ALA A 35 -0.69 -2.87 -18.63
N ILE A 36 0.64 -2.98 -18.58
CA ILE A 36 1.41 -3.57 -19.68
C ILE A 36 1.15 -5.08 -19.61
N GLY A 37 0.03 -5.51 -20.20
CA GLY A 37 -0.26 -6.91 -20.40
C GLY A 37 0.52 -7.44 -21.60
N VAL A 38 1.72 -7.99 -21.38
CA VAL A 38 2.35 -8.86 -22.38
C VAL A 38 1.58 -10.17 -22.39
N THR A 39 0.66 -10.31 -23.34
CA THR A 39 0.05 -11.61 -23.65
C THR A 39 0.97 -12.32 -24.63
N VAL A 40 1.72 -13.32 -24.15
CA VAL A 40 2.47 -14.23 -25.04
C VAL A 40 1.45 -15.23 -25.60
N PRO A 41 1.20 -15.27 -26.93
CA PRO A 41 0.39 -16.34 -27.49
C PRO A 41 1.14 -17.66 -27.30
N SER A 42 0.47 -18.64 -26.68
CA SER A 42 0.97 -20.01 -26.68
C SER A 42 0.94 -20.54 -28.11
N GLY A 43 2.11 -20.90 -28.64
CA GLY A 43 2.26 -21.51 -29.96
C GLY A 43 3.04 -20.66 -30.97
N ALA A 44 4.33 -20.45 -30.72
CA ALA A 44 5.29 -20.12 -31.79
C ALA A 44 6.59 -20.88 -31.52
N ALA A 45 7.04 -21.68 -32.49
CA ALA A 45 8.34 -22.34 -32.45
C ALA A 45 9.46 -21.28 -32.46
N PRO A 46 10.60 -21.51 -31.77
CA PRO A 46 11.67 -20.51 -31.70
C PRO A 46 12.33 -20.33 -33.06
N SER A 47 12.31 -19.11 -33.61
CA SER A 47 13.18 -18.69 -34.70
C SER A 47 14.53 -18.24 -34.14
N THR A 48 15.63 -18.76 -34.67
CA THR A 48 17.00 -18.58 -34.18
C THR A 48 17.67 -17.24 -34.52
N ASP A 49 16.94 -16.28 -35.08
CA ASP A 49 17.51 -15.00 -35.49
C ASP A 49 16.90 -13.88 -34.63
N GLY A 50 17.71 -13.28 -33.75
CA GLY A 50 17.31 -12.42 -32.64
C GLY A 50 16.69 -11.07 -32.97
N THR A 51 15.61 -11.02 -33.75
CA THR A 51 14.80 -9.82 -33.97
C THR A 51 13.31 -10.18 -33.92
N SER A 52 12.57 -9.72 -32.90
CA SER A 52 11.11 -9.86 -32.81
C SER A 52 10.43 -8.50 -32.75
N THR A 53 9.79 -8.10 -33.85
CA THR A 53 8.85 -6.98 -33.94
C THR A 53 7.43 -7.53 -33.79
N ALA A 54 6.75 -7.22 -32.69
CA ALA A 54 5.35 -7.63 -32.50
C ALA A 54 4.40 -6.63 -33.18
N ALA A 55 3.60 -7.12 -34.13
CA ALA A 55 2.56 -6.35 -34.82
C ALA A 55 1.31 -6.17 -33.93
N ILE A 56 0.78 -4.96 -33.87
CA ILE A 56 -0.48 -4.64 -33.17
C ILE A 56 -1.62 -4.81 -34.18
N THR A 57 -2.56 -5.71 -33.91
CA THR A 57 -3.78 -5.91 -34.74
C THR A 57 -4.98 -5.33 -34.00
N GLU A 58 -5.51 -4.19 -34.46
CA GLU A 58 -6.81 -3.68 -34.00
C GLU A 58 -7.95 -4.35 -34.78
N ARG A 59 -8.92 -4.96 -34.09
CA ARG A 59 -10.20 -5.37 -34.67
C ARG A 59 -11.28 -4.35 -34.26
N GLY A 60 -11.98 -3.80 -35.26
CA GLY A 60 -13.19 -2.96 -35.13
C GLY A 60 -14.34 -3.66 -34.40
N ASP A 61 -15.47 -3.02 -34.08
CA ASP A 61 -16.19 -1.94 -34.75
C ASP A 61 -17.03 -1.12 -33.73
N THR A 62 -17.19 0.18 -33.97
CA THR A 62 -18.53 0.78 -34.11
C THR A 62 -18.44 1.99 -35.04
N LEU A 63 -19.17 1.88 -36.15
CA LEU A 63 -19.33 2.86 -37.23
C LEU A 63 -20.14 4.09 -36.77
N LEU A 64 -19.64 5.30 -37.04
CA LEU A 64 -20.52 6.44 -37.33
C LEU A 64 -19.97 7.20 -38.56
N ALA A 65 -20.82 7.28 -39.58
CA ALA A 65 -20.47 7.55 -40.97
C ALA A 65 -20.02 8.98 -41.26
N ALA A 66 -19.00 9.13 -42.12
CA ALA A 66 -18.79 10.33 -42.91
C ALA A 66 -18.50 9.95 -44.37
N ARG A 67 -19.34 10.48 -45.25
CA ARG A 67 -19.34 10.29 -46.71
C ARG A 67 -18.02 10.72 -47.33
N GLY A 68 -17.62 10.00 -48.39
CA GLY A 68 -16.32 10.13 -49.03
C GLY A 68 -15.95 11.52 -49.54
N VAL A 69 -14.68 11.86 -49.38
CA VAL A 69 -13.99 12.91 -50.13
C VAL A 69 -12.62 12.37 -50.57
N GLN A 70 -12.31 12.65 -51.83
CA GLN A 70 -11.22 12.16 -52.67
C GLN A 70 -9.81 12.43 -52.11
N LYS A 71 -8.87 11.52 -52.42
CA LYS A 71 -7.42 11.77 -52.30
C LYS A 71 -7.02 12.98 -53.14
N ARG A 72 -6.38 13.97 -52.53
CA ARG A 72 -5.59 14.98 -53.23
C ARG A 72 -4.17 14.95 -52.67
N SER A 73 -3.22 14.57 -53.52
CA SER A 73 -1.79 14.71 -53.33
C SER A 73 -1.42 16.19 -53.21
N GLY A 74 -0.59 16.53 -52.23
CA GLY A 74 0.00 17.86 -52.07
C GLY A 74 0.85 17.91 -50.81
N ASP A 75 2.16 17.81 -51.00
CA ASP A 75 3.27 18.42 -50.25
C ASP A 75 3.10 18.66 -48.74
N LEU A 76 3.74 17.81 -47.94
CA LEU A 76 3.97 18.05 -46.51
C LEU A 76 5.47 18.32 -46.30
N GLU A 77 5.86 19.58 -46.47
CA GLU A 77 7.01 20.13 -45.74
C GLU A 77 6.57 20.36 -44.29
N GLY A 78 7.28 19.75 -43.35
CA GLY A 78 6.98 19.89 -41.93
C GLY A 78 7.66 18.80 -41.11
N THR A 79 8.95 18.97 -40.83
CA THR A 79 9.67 18.14 -39.86
C THR A 79 9.29 18.57 -38.44
N GLU A 80 8.12 18.16 -37.98
CA GLU A 80 7.77 18.24 -36.55
C GLU A 80 8.49 17.09 -35.85
N ARG A 81 9.67 17.41 -35.31
CA ARG A 81 10.42 16.55 -34.40
C ARG A 81 9.52 16.32 -33.18
N LEU A 82 8.87 15.16 -33.11
CA LEU A 82 8.15 14.73 -31.92
C LEU A 82 9.11 14.84 -30.72
N GLU A 83 8.87 15.83 -29.87
CA GLU A 83 9.54 15.91 -28.58
C GLU A 83 9.12 14.65 -27.81
N ARG A 84 10.06 13.72 -27.71
CA ARG A 84 9.93 12.57 -26.82
C ARG A 84 9.78 13.14 -25.42
N THR A 85 8.56 13.15 -24.89
CA THR A 85 8.32 13.38 -23.47
C THR A 85 9.12 12.34 -22.72
N GLU A 86 10.21 12.77 -22.11
CA GLU A 86 11.08 11.93 -21.30
C GLU A 86 10.28 11.47 -20.07
N ALA A 87 10.35 10.17 -19.77
CA ALA A 87 9.75 9.63 -18.55
C ALA A 87 10.30 10.42 -17.34
N PRO A 88 9.49 10.66 -16.29
CA PRO A 88 9.98 11.40 -15.13
C PRO A 88 11.24 10.73 -14.59
N ALA A 89 12.29 11.53 -14.40
CA ALA A 89 13.57 11.10 -13.88
C ALA A 89 13.35 10.25 -12.63
N GLN A 90 13.83 9.01 -12.65
CA GLN A 90 13.95 8.20 -11.45
C GLN A 90 14.95 8.95 -10.56
N THR A 91 14.50 9.43 -9.39
CA THR A 91 15.39 10.09 -8.44
C THR A 91 16.59 9.19 -8.17
N GLU A 92 17.78 9.65 -8.59
CA GLU A 92 19.07 9.02 -8.32
C GLU A 92 19.14 8.63 -6.83
N GLY A 93 19.30 7.34 -6.57
CA GLY A 93 19.38 6.82 -5.21
C GLY A 93 20.56 7.46 -4.48
N ILE A 94 20.33 7.86 -3.23
CA ILE A 94 21.40 8.33 -2.34
C ILE A 94 22.44 7.19 -2.30
N ALA A 95 23.66 7.45 -2.76
CA ALA A 95 24.76 6.48 -2.79
C ALA A 95 25.26 6.21 -1.36
N GLY A 96 24.45 5.47 -0.60
CA GLY A 96 24.68 5.01 0.76
C GLY A 96 23.56 4.03 1.10
N GLY A 97 23.90 2.76 1.33
CA GLY A 97 22.92 1.76 1.75
C GLY A 97 22.43 2.05 3.17
N PHE A 98 21.19 1.71 3.47
CA PHE A 98 20.67 1.79 4.84
C PHE A 98 21.25 0.68 5.71
N VAL A 99 21.43 0.97 7.01
CA VAL A 99 21.93 -0.01 7.99
C VAL A 99 20.76 -0.61 8.76
N PHE A 100 20.69 -1.94 8.82
CA PHE A 100 19.72 -2.65 9.65
C PHE A 100 20.17 -2.71 11.11
N VAL A 101 19.24 -2.41 12.02
CA VAL A 101 19.40 -2.55 13.46
C VAL A 101 18.32 -3.50 13.98
N ALA A 102 18.74 -4.67 14.45
CA ALA A 102 17.88 -5.57 15.18
C ALA A 102 17.57 -5.01 16.58
N ILE A 103 16.36 -5.24 17.07
CA ILE A 103 15.91 -4.80 18.38
C ILE A 103 15.18 -5.94 19.08
N THR A 104 14.97 -5.82 20.40
CA THR A 104 13.96 -6.64 21.08
C THR A 104 12.59 -6.27 20.50
N PRO A 105 11.84 -7.23 19.90
CA PRO A 105 10.59 -6.89 19.26
C PRO A 105 9.60 -6.22 20.22
N TYR A 106 8.81 -5.29 19.69
CA TYR A 106 7.75 -4.63 20.44
C TYR A 106 6.48 -4.52 19.63
N ARG A 107 5.35 -4.57 20.33
CA ARG A 107 4.05 -4.31 19.74
C ARG A 107 3.85 -2.81 19.58
N THR A 108 3.59 -2.37 18.36
CA THR A 108 3.21 -0.97 18.11
C THR A 108 1.70 -0.79 18.16
N LEU A 109 0.93 -1.79 17.69
CA LEU A 109 -0.53 -1.72 17.68
C LEU A 109 -1.16 -3.12 17.75
N ASP A 110 -2.16 -3.29 18.63
CA ASP A 110 -3.11 -4.41 18.66
C ASP A 110 -4.52 -3.86 18.43
N SER A 111 -5.15 -4.14 17.29
CA SER A 111 -6.45 -3.55 16.98
C SER A 111 -7.51 -3.99 17.99
N ARG A 112 -7.38 -5.19 18.56
CA ARG A 112 -8.37 -5.78 19.48
C ARG A 112 -8.51 -5.01 20.78
N ASN A 113 -7.51 -4.17 21.12
CA ASN A 113 -7.55 -3.31 22.30
C ASN A 113 -8.48 -2.09 22.12
N TYR A 114 -9.00 -1.86 20.92
CA TYR A 114 -9.85 -0.71 20.57
C TYR A 114 -11.26 -1.17 20.19
N VAL A 115 -12.28 -0.46 20.68
CA VAL A 115 -13.70 -0.76 20.40
C VAL A 115 -14.00 -0.68 18.91
N ASP A 116 -13.39 0.29 18.24
CA ASP A 116 -13.34 0.49 16.81
C ASP A 116 -11.97 0.05 16.27
N GLY A 117 -11.47 -1.11 16.72
CA GLY A 117 -10.24 -1.71 16.23
C GLY A 117 -10.43 -2.57 14.98
N PHE A 118 -11.53 -3.33 14.97
CA PHE A 118 -11.85 -4.25 13.88
C PHE A 118 -11.93 -3.52 12.54
N MET A 119 -11.13 -3.96 11.56
CA MET A 119 -11.08 -3.36 10.23
C MET A 119 -12.07 -4.06 9.31
N PHE A 120 -12.91 -3.28 8.64
CA PHE A 120 -13.68 -3.78 7.50
C PHE A 120 -12.90 -3.55 6.20
N GLY A 121 -13.27 -4.29 5.16
CA GLY A 121 -12.77 -4.03 3.82
C GLY A 121 -12.94 -2.56 3.40
N GLY A 122 -11.86 -1.96 2.93
CA GLY A 122 -11.76 -0.54 2.57
C GLY A 122 -11.31 0.37 3.71
N ASP A 123 -11.22 -0.12 4.95
CA ASP A 123 -10.67 0.66 6.06
C ASP A 123 -9.14 0.75 5.95
N GLU A 124 -8.61 1.91 6.33
CA GLU A 124 -7.19 2.16 6.51
C GLU A 124 -6.95 2.77 7.89
N VAL A 125 -5.93 2.27 8.58
CA VAL A 125 -5.46 2.77 9.87
C VAL A 125 -4.03 3.25 9.71
N VAL A 126 -3.78 4.51 10.09
CA VAL A 126 -2.44 5.13 10.06
C VAL A 126 -1.98 5.41 11.48
N PHE A 127 -0.74 5.04 11.80
CA PHE A 127 -0.14 5.22 13.12
C PHE A 127 1.39 5.26 13.03
N SER A 128 2.03 5.82 14.06
CA SER A 128 3.49 5.84 14.16
C SER A 128 4.03 4.50 14.65
N VAL A 129 5.08 4.00 14.00
CA VAL A 129 5.83 2.82 14.47
C VAL A 129 7.01 3.20 15.34
N LEU A 130 7.27 4.48 15.60
CA LEU A 130 8.40 4.93 16.43
C LEU A 130 8.21 4.59 17.92
N VAL A 131 6.97 4.30 18.31
CA VAL A 131 6.53 4.03 19.68
C VAL A 131 5.84 2.67 19.77
N ASP A 132 5.81 2.11 20.99
CA ASP A 132 4.98 0.94 21.29
C ASP A 132 3.50 1.30 21.53
N GLU A 133 2.68 0.28 21.80
CA GLU A 133 1.24 0.42 22.08
C GLU A 133 0.91 1.32 23.31
N PHE A 134 1.89 1.60 24.16
CA PHE A 134 1.78 2.49 25.31
C PHE A 134 2.37 3.89 25.05
N ASN A 135 2.69 4.18 23.79
CA ASN A 135 3.31 5.43 23.33
C ASN A 135 4.70 5.69 23.94
N VAL A 136 5.44 4.64 24.25
CA VAL A 136 6.84 4.73 24.69
C VAL A 136 7.75 4.65 23.46
N PRO A 137 8.69 5.60 23.25
CA PRO A 137 9.65 5.54 22.14
C PRO A 137 10.48 4.26 22.16
N ARG A 138 10.60 3.60 21.00
CA ARG A 138 11.34 2.33 20.85
C ARG A 138 12.41 2.37 19.76
N ILE A 139 12.24 3.20 18.73
CA ILE A 139 13.22 3.38 17.65
C ILE A 139 13.45 4.87 17.34
N PRO A 140 14.61 5.25 16.77
CA PRO A 140 14.92 6.65 16.46
C PRO A 140 13.99 7.26 15.41
N SER A 141 13.71 8.55 15.52
CA SER A 141 12.95 9.30 14.51
C SER A 141 13.68 9.42 13.16
N THR A 142 14.96 9.05 13.08
CA THR A 142 15.73 8.99 11.83
C THR A 142 15.52 7.69 11.06
N ALA A 143 14.77 6.72 11.59
CA ALA A 143 14.45 5.48 10.87
C ALA A 143 13.73 5.77 9.54
N VAL A 144 14.02 4.97 8.51
CA VAL A 144 13.45 5.11 7.16
C VAL A 144 12.59 3.92 6.76
N ALA A 145 12.78 2.77 7.41
CA ALA A 145 11.99 1.56 7.22
C ALA A 145 12.02 0.70 8.48
N VAL A 146 11.06 -0.20 8.60
CA VAL A 146 10.97 -1.18 9.69
C VAL A 146 10.84 -2.60 9.15
N THR A 147 11.40 -3.55 9.88
CA THR A 147 11.04 -4.96 9.76
C THR A 147 9.92 -5.25 10.74
N TYR A 148 8.90 -5.98 10.31
CA TYR A 148 7.70 -6.23 11.11
C TYR A 148 7.23 -7.67 11.00
N ASN A 149 6.41 -8.08 11.97
CA ASN A 149 5.50 -9.21 11.89
C ASN A 149 4.06 -8.69 11.97
N LEU A 150 3.28 -8.92 10.92
CA LEU A 150 1.87 -8.56 10.83
C LEU A 150 1.05 -9.82 11.05
N THR A 151 0.24 -9.82 12.10
CA THR A 151 -0.70 -10.90 12.38
C THR A 151 -2.11 -10.42 12.11
N VAL A 152 -2.91 -11.22 11.42
CA VAL A 152 -4.36 -11.03 11.30
C VAL A 152 -5.06 -12.06 12.17
N ASP A 153 -6.17 -11.66 12.78
CA ASP A 153 -6.94 -12.48 13.70
C ASP A 153 -8.44 -12.27 13.48
N GLY A 154 -9.23 -13.32 13.69
CA GLY A 154 -10.68 -13.22 13.57
C GLY A 154 -11.17 -12.80 12.18
N THR A 155 -10.49 -13.22 11.11
CA THR A 155 -10.84 -12.84 9.73
C THR A 155 -12.31 -13.12 9.39
N VAL A 156 -12.88 -12.33 8.48
CA VAL A 156 -14.22 -12.50 7.91
C VAL A 156 -14.10 -12.48 6.39
N GLY A 157 -14.62 -13.52 5.72
CA GLY A 157 -14.50 -13.69 4.28
C GLY A 157 -13.05 -13.96 3.83
N ALA A 158 -12.80 -13.89 2.52
CA ALA A 158 -11.45 -13.91 1.96
C ALA A 158 -10.97 -12.47 1.74
N GLY A 159 -9.70 -12.17 1.99
CA GLY A 159 -9.20 -10.80 1.95
C GLY A 159 -7.70 -10.70 2.19
N PHE A 160 -7.23 -9.47 2.40
CA PHE A 160 -5.83 -9.18 2.67
C PHE A 160 -5.64 -7.93 3.53
N CYS A 161 -4.49 -7.85 4.19
CA CYS A 161 -3.98 -6.61 4.74
C CYS A 161 -2.71 -6.18 4.00
N ALA A 162 -2.57 -4.88 3.79
CA ALA A 162 -1.40 -4.27 3.16
C ALA A 162 -0.74 -3.31 4.16
N ALA A 163 0.56 -3.47 4.36
CA ALA A 163 1.39 -2.55 5.11
C ALA A 163 2.27 -1.74 4.14
N PHE A 164 2.24 -0.42 4.24
CA PHE A 164 2.98 0.49 3.34
C PHE A 164 3.28 1.83 4.04
N PRO A 165 4.23 2.64 3.53
CA PRO A 165 4.54 3.94 4.12
C PRO A 165 3.29 4.82 4.19
N GLY A 166 2.95 5.29 5.38
CA GLY A 166 1.75 6.10 5.62
C GLY A 166 2.05 7.55 5.95
N PRO A 167 1.08 8.45 5.79
CA PRO A 167 -0.17 8.30 5.07
C PRO A 167 0.07 8.43 3.56
N ALA A 168 -0.38 7.45 2.80
CA ALA A 168 -0.35 7.46 1.34
C ALA A 168 -1.59 6.75 0.78
N LEU A 169 -1.89 6.95 -0.50
CA LEU A 169 -2.88 6.08 -1.16
C LEU A 169 -2.30 4.67 -1.26
N TRP A 170 -3.12 3.67 -0.99
CA TRP A 170 -2.72 2.27 -1.09
C TRP A 170 -2.08 1.98 -2.46
N PRO A 171 -0.81 1.54 -2.51
CA PRO A 171 -0.06 1.42 -3.76
C PRO A 171 -0.34 0.12 -4.54
N GLY A 172 -1.30 -0.70 -4.09
CA GLY A 172 -1.67 -1.97 -4.74
C GLY A 172 -0.98 -3.22 -4.17
N ASN A 173 -0.23 -3.11 -3.07
CA ASN A 173 0.42 -4.27 -2.44
C ASN A 173 -0.53 -5.10 -1.57
N SER A 174 -0.17 -6.36 -1.30
CA SER A 174 -0.77 -7.17 -0.24
C SER A 174 0.34 -7.79 0.60
N SER A 175 0.31 -7.56 1.92
CA SER A 175 1.35 -8.04 2.84
C SER A 175 0.98 -9.36 3.48
N ILE A 176 -0.31 -9.64 3.66
CA ILE A 176 -0.83 -10.91 4.18
C ILE A 176 -2.20 -11.17 3.58
N ASN A 177 -2.44 -12.39 3.13
CA ASN A 177 -3.66 -12.80 2.44
C ASN A 177 -4.30 -13.99 3.17
N TRP A 178 -5.62 -14.02 3.25
CA TRP A 178 -6.40 -15.12 3.84
C TRP A 178 -7.55 -15.53 2.93
N THR A 179 -8.00 -16.77 3.08
CA THR A 179 -8.98 -17.39 2.16
C THR A 179 -10.34 -17.63 2.79
N GLY A 180 -10.51 -17.39 4.08
CA GLY A 180 -11.77 -17.61 4.77
C GLY A 180 -11.80 -17.01 6.15
N SER A 181 -12.95 -17.18 6.81
CA SER A 181 -13.20 -16.62 8.13
C SER A 181 -12.51 -17.40 9.24
N ARG A 182 -12.27 -16.71 10.37
CA ARG A 182 -11.72 -17.26 11.62
C ARG A 182 -10.29 -17.79 11.48
N GLN A 183 -9.50 -17.18 10.61
CA GLN A 183 -8.08 -17.48 10.49
C GLN A 183 -7.28 -16.56 11.43
N THR A 184 -6.24 -17.14 12.01
CA THR A 184 -5.19 -16.41 12.73
C THR A 184 -3.87 -16.78 12.07
N ILE A 185 -3.32 -15.86 11.29
CA ILE A 185 -2.11 -16.08 10.50
C ILE A 185 -1.20 -14.86 10.58
N ALA A 186 0.11 -15.08 10.44
CA ALA A 186 1.11 -14.03 10.51
C ALA A 186 2.04 -14.05 9.29
N ASN A 187 2.51 -12.88 8.90
CA ASN A 187 3.53 -12.72 7.88
C ASN A 187 4.56 -11.65 8.31
N GLY A 188 5.84 -11.96 8.07
CA GLY A 188 6.94 -11.02 8.26
C GLY A 188 7.19 -10.19 7.00
N GLY A 189 7.66 -8.95 7.18
CA GLY A 189 7.95 -8.09 6.04
C GLY A 189 8.85 -6.90 6.39
N VAL A 190 9.16 -6.14 5.35
CA VAL A 190 9.84 -4.84 5.45
C VAL A 190 8.96 -3.80 4.78
N ALA A 191 8.77 -2.66 5.42
CA ALA A 191 8.09 -1.52 4.83
C ALA A 191 8.87 -0.25 5.15
N GLY A 192 8.95 0.64 4.16
CA GLY A 192 9.31 2.03 4.41
C GLY A 192 8.30 2.67 5.38
N ILE A 193 8.72 3.72 6.06
CA ILE A 193 7.85 4.53 6.91
C ILE A 193 7.76 5.93 6.34
N GLY A 194 6.55 6.49 6.33
CA GLY A 194 6.30 7.82 5.82
C GLY A 194 6.53 8.89 6.87
N ARG A 195 6.57 10.13 6.38
CA ARG A 195 6.81 11.35 7.17
C ARG A 195 5.91 12.50 6.71
N LEU A 196 4.77 12.16 6.10
CA LEU A 196 3.93 13.17 5.45
C LEU A 196 3.15 13.99 6.47
N ASP A 197 2.40 13.33 7.36
CA ASP A 197 1.63 14.00 8.41
C ASP A 197 2.45 14.04 9.72
N GLU A 198 3.12 12.93 10.09
CA GLU A 198 4.02 12.79 11.24
C GLU A 198 5.19 11.84 10.93
N ASP A 199 6.26 11.87 11.74
CA ASP A 199 7.40 10.99 11.54
C ASP A 199 7.09 9.51 11.80
N GLY A 200 7.61 8.66 10.91
CA GLY A 200 7.65 7.22 11.08
C GLY A 200 6.28 6.56 11.02
N GLN A 201 5.41 7.04 10.14
CA GLN A 201 4.06 6.54 9.98
C GLN A 201 4.00 5.33 9.04
N ILE A 202 3.17 4.35 9.40
CA ILE A 202 2.80 3.23 8.55
C ILE A 202 1.28 3.22 8.38
N SER A 203 0.83 2.80 7.20
CA SER A 203 -0.58 2.53 6.92
C SER A 203 -0.81 1.02 6.91
N ILE A 204 -1.87 0.57 7.58
CA ILE A 204 -2.45 -0.76 7.43
C ILE A 204 -3.80 -0.60 6.73
N TYR A 205 -3.93 -1.19 5.55
CA TYR A 205 -5.17 -1.23 4.78
C TYR A 205 -5.76 -2.63 4.79
N CYS A 206 -7.07 -2.77 4.99
CA CYS A 206 -7.80 -4.03 4.85
C CYS A 206 -8.54 -4.04 3.51
N GLY A 207 -8.19 -4.99 2.63
CA GLY A 207 -8.79 -5.13 1.32
C GLY A 207 -9.46 -6.49 1.10
N PRO A 208 -10.29 -6.62 0.04
CA PRO A 208 -10.80 -5.55 -0.83
C PRO A 208 -11.84 -4.65 -0.13
N THR A 209 -12.41 -3.65 -0.82
CA THR A 209 -13.30 -2.61 -0.25
C THR A 209 -14.67 -3.09 0.26
N SER A 210 -14.93 -4.40 0.31
CA SER A 210 -16.22 -4.94 0.74
C SER A 210 -16.36 -4.95 2.26
N ARG A 211 -17.46 -4.39 2.77
CA ARG A 211 -17.81 -4.42 4.21
C ARG A 211 -18.19 -5.81 4.74
N SER A 212 -18.32 -6.81 3.87
CA SER A 212 -18.50 -8.22 4.27
C SER A 212 -17.18 -8.94 4.52
N ILE A 213 -16.06 -8.22 4.46
CA ILE A 213 -14.71 -8.69 4.74
C ILE A 213 -14.17 -7.86 5.90
N GLY A 214 -13.34 -8.47 6.72
CA GLY A 214 -12.68 -7.76 7.79
C GLY A 214 -11.75 -8.62 8.60
N THR A 215 -11.03 -7.99 9.51
CA THR A 215 -10.11 -8.65 10.42
C THR A 215 -9.71 -7.73 11.56
N ASP A 216 -9.28 -8.32 12.67
CA ASP A 216 -8.34 -7.66 13.57
C ASP A 216 -6.91 -7.83 13.06
N PHE A 217 -6.03 -6.93 13.47
CA PHE A 217 -4.61 -7.00 13.17
C PHE A 217 -3.74 -6.64 14.37
N ILE A 218 -2.52 -7.17 14.35
CA ILE A 218 -1.48 -6.90 15.33
C ILE A 218 -0.21 -6.62 14.55
N LEU A 219 0.48 -5.53 14.86
CA LEU A 219 1.77 -5.20 14.28
C LEU A 219 2.85 -5.18 15.35
N ASP A 220 3.84 -6.08 15.20
CA ASP A 220 5.04 -6.12 16.03
C ASP A 220 6.25 -5.69 15.18
N ILE A 221 7.07 -4.77 15.68
CA ILE A 221 8.29 -4.30 15.04
C ILE A 221 9.47 -5.13 15.54
N THR A 222 10.31 -5.62 14.62
CA THR A 222 11.43 -6.53 14.91
C THR A 222 12.81 -5.89 14.66
N GLY A 223 12.84 -4.73 14.02
CA GLY A 223 14.05 -4.00 13.65
C GLY A 223 13.75 -2.80 12.76
N TYR A 224 14.77 -1.99 12.47
CA TYR A 224 14.63 -0.80 11.64
C TYR A 224 15.87 -0.55 10.77
N TYR A 225 15.69 0.30 9.77
CA TYR A 225 16.74 0.80 8.88
C TYR A 225 16.91 2.31 9.09
N PHE A 226 18.14 2.81 8.99
CA PHE A 226 18.47 4.25 9.03
C PHE A 226 19.66 4.56 8.13
#